data_AF-A0A2V8DPL6-F1
#
_entry.id   AF-A0A2V8DPL6-F1
#
_cell.length_a   1.000
_cell.length_b   1.000
_cell.length_c   1.000
_cell.angle_alpha   90.00
_cell.angle_beta   90.00
_cell.angle_gamma   90.00
#
_symmetry.space_group_name_H-M   'P 1'
#
loop_
_entity.id
_entity.type
_entity.pdbx_description
1 polymer ?
#
loop_
_entity_poly.entity_id
_entity_poly.type
_entity_poly.pdbx_seq_one_letter_code
_entity_poly.pdbx_strand_id
1 'polypeptide(L)'
;MTKEMIISSNGHETIVAILEDDLAAEIFVERERQRGVVGNVYKGRVSKVLPGMQSSFIDIGLERDGFLYVTDVIDTLEEFEKLESAEDDDEPKGRDRDRDKPQLKIEELLREGQEILVQVVKEPLGTKGARLTSHVTMPGRFLVFMPTVDHVGVSRKIESREERARLRGIVREFRDAHGFTGGVIIRTAAAGRPKEDIVSDLEAFHIIWTEIRHKMESSRAPASVYREQSLVGKLLRDLLTDEFQAIRIDNAQEHQRVLELVERILPNLAPRVKLYSKP
;
A
#
# COMPACT_ATOMS: atom_id res chain seq x y z
N MET A 1 29.10 6.19 6.99
CA MET A 1 28.04 6.77 7.82
C MET A 1 27.39 5.63 8.57
N THR A 2 27.30 5.72 9.89
CA THR A 2 26.57 4.75 10.71
C THR A 2 25.10 5.16 10.77
N LYS A 3 24.19 4.25 10.40
CA LYS A 3 22.75 4.47 10.55
C LYS A 3 22.19 3.63 11.70
N GLU A 4 21.43 4.24 12.59
CA GLU A 4 20.68 3.52 13.63
C GLU A 4 19.20 3.94 13.61
N MET A 5 18.32 3.00 13.98
CA MET A 5 16.90 3.28 14.20
C MET A 5 16.59 3.09 15.69
N ILE A 6 16.10 4.14 16.34
CA ILE A 6 15.70 4.11 17.74
C ILE A 6 14.18 4.14 17.79
N ILE A 7 13.57 3.14 18.41
CA ILE A 7 12.13 3.01 18.56
C ILE A 7 11.81 3.07 20.05
N SER A 8 11.11 4.12 20.44
CA SER A 8 10.53 4.24 21.78
C SER A 8 9.02 4.07 21.69
N SER A 9 8.46 3.13 22.44
CA SER A 9 7.00 2.90 22.45
C SER A 9 6.46 2.78 23.86
N ASN A 10 5.52 3.66 24.17
CA ASN A 10 4.70 3.58 25.36
C ASN A 10 3.23 3.36 24.96
N GLY A 11 2.35 3.08 25.93
CA GLY A 11 0.93 2.85 25.66
C GLY A 11 0.14 4.07 25.18
N HIS A 12 0.79 5.17 24.79
CA HIS A 12 0.15 6.40 24.30
C HIS A 12 0.75 6.89 22.99
N GLU A 13 2.05 6.71 22.79
CA GLU A 13 2.75 7.10 21.59
C GLU A 13 3.94 6.19 21.28
N THR A 14 4.25 6.11 19.99
CA THR A 14 5.42 5.47 19.44
C THR A 14 6.23 6.53 18.69
N ILE A 15 7.50 6.66 19.09
CA ILE A 15 8.47 7.59 18.53
C ILE A 15 9.54 6.76 17.84
N VAL A 16 9.87 7.12 16.60
CA VAL A 16 10.97 6.51 15.85
C VAL A 16 11.95 7.61 15.44
N ALA A 17 13.21 7.48 15.81
CA ALA A 17 14.28 8.37 15.39
C ALA A 17 15.27 7.61 14.49
N ILE A 18 15.65 8.25 13.38
CA ILE A 18 16.72 7.78 12.51
C ILE A 18 17.97 8.59 12.85
N LEU A 19 19.04 7.91 13.26
CA LEU A 19 20.33 8.50 13.56
C LEU A 19 21.28 8.28 12.39
N GLU A 20 22.02 9.33 12.03
CA GLU A 20 23.15 9.28 11.11
C GLU A 20 24.38 9.82 11.84
N ASP A 21 25.42 8.99 11.98
CA ASP A 21 26.66 9.34 12.71
C ASP A 21 26.37 9.93 14.11
N ASP A 22 25.50 9.25 14.86
CA ASP A 22 25.01 9.59 16.21
C ASP A 22 24.18 10.89 16.32
N LEU A 23 23.83 11.51 15.19
CA LEU A 23 22.96 12.69 15.13
C LEU A 23 21.56 12.30 14.67
N ALA A 24 20.53 12.87 15.32
CA ALA A 24 19.14 12.67 14.89
C ALA A 24 18.88 13.39 13.56
N ALA A 25 18.75 12.60 12.49
CA ALA A 25 18.43 13.11 11.16
C ALA A 25 16.92 13.31 10.98
N GLU A 26 16.12 12.32 11.42
CA GLU A 26 14.67 12.32 11.27
C GLU A 26 13.97 11.79 12.52
N ILE A 27 12.80 12.34 12.85
CA ILE A 27 11.96 11.90 13.97
C ILE A 27 10.51 11.76 13.51
N PHE A 28 9.92 10.62 13.80
CA PHE A 28 8.53 10.29 13.51
C PHE A 28 7.78 10.00 14.81
N VAL A 29 6.53 10.45 14.91
CA VAL A 29 5.69 10.26 16.09
C VAL A 29 4.30 9.79 15.68
N GLU A 30 3.84 8.67 16.24
CA GLU A 30 2.48 8.14 16.11
C GLU A 30 1.84 8.06 17.50
N ARG A 31 0.73 8.77 17.72
CA ARG A 31 -0.03 8.72 18.98
C ARG A 31 -1.23 7.81 18.83
N GLU A 32 -1.52 6.98 19.83
CA GLU A 32 -2.59 5.98 19.78
C GLU A 32 -3.98 6.62 19.57
N ARG A 33 -4.26 7.74 20.24
CA ARG A 33 -5.50 8.51 20.06
C ARG A 33 -5.59 9.23 18.71
N GLN A 34 -4.50 9.29 17.96
CA GLN A 34 -4.41 9.87 16.62
C GLN A 34 -4.08 8.81 15.58
N ARG A 35 -4.33 7.51 15.86
CA ARG A 35 -4.16 6.49 14.84
C ARG A 35 -5.15 6.75 13.72
N GLY A 36 -4.61 7.31 12.65
CA GLY A 36 -5.34 7.65 11.45
C GLY A 36 -6.01 6.46 10.81
N VAL A 37 -7.01 6.74 10.00
CA VAL A 37 -7.67 5.74 9.15
C VAL A 37 -7.05 5.66 7.75
N VAL A 38 -6.05 6.50 7.44
CA VAL A 38 -5.36 6.50 6.14
C VAL A 38 -4.69 5.16 5.89
N GLY A 39 -4.88 4.64 4.68
CA GLY A 39 -4.42 3.32 4.25
C GLY A 39 -5.36 2.17 4.63
N ASN A 40 -6.26 2.35 5.60
CA ASN A 40 -7.24 1.32 5.93
C ASN A 40 -8.20 1.09 4.76
N VAL A 41 -8.61 -0.17 4.61
CA VAL A 41 -9.56 -0.60 3.57
C VAL A 41 -10.85 -1.04 4.24
N TYR A 42 -11.96 -0.58 3.66
CA TYR A 42 -13.30 -0.82 4.15
C TYR A 42 -14.16 -1.42 3.04
N LYS A 43 -15.01 -2.35 3.44
CA LYS A 43 -16.22 -2.70 2.69
C LYS A 43 -17.27 -1.66 3.04
N GLY A 44 -17.42 -0.65 2.18
CA GLY A 44 -18.36 0.46 2.35
C GLY A 44 -19.69 0.23 1.64
N ARG A 45 -20.66 1.08 1.93
CA ARG A 45 -21.96 1.13 1.25
C ARG A 45 -22.17 2.51 0.64
N VAL A 46 -22.51 2.56 -0.64
CA VAL A 46 -22.86 3.82 -1.31
C VAL A 46 -24.09 4.41 -0.64
N SER A 47 -23.94 5.54 0.04
CA SER A 47 -25.04 6.22 0.72
C SER A 47 -25.78 7.16 -0.23
N LYS A 48 -25.03 7.85 -1.11
CA LYS A 48 -25.61 8.79 -2.09
C LYS A 48 -24.72 8.95 -3.31
N VAL A 49 -25.32 9.06 -4.49
CA VAL A 49 -24.63 9.39 -5.74
C VAL A 49 -24.90 10.86 -6.11
N LEU A 50 -23.86 11.60 -6.51
CA LEU A 50 -23.93 13.02 -6.82
C LEU A 50 -23.46 13.28 -8.27
N PRO A 51 -24.34 13.14 -9.28
CA PRO A 51 -23.99 13.36 -10.69
C PRO A 51 -23.39 14.75 -10.96
N GLY A 52 -23.95 15.80 -10.36
CA GLY A 52 -23.46 17.17 -10.55
C GLY A 52 -22.03 17.41 -10.06
N MET A 53 -21.52 16.55 -9.18
CA MET A 53 -20.15 16.62 -8.64
C MET A 53 -19.27 15.45 -9.11
N GLN A 54 -19.80 14.56 -9.97
CA GLN A 54 -19.12 13.33 -10.42
C GLN A 54 -18.46 12.58 -9.25
N SER A 55 -19.24 12.34 -8.20
CA SER A 55 -18.79 11.74 -6.94
C SER A 55 -19.91 11.02 -6.20
N SER A 56 -19.53 10.30 -5.15
CA SER A 56 -20.45 9.57 -4.29
C SER A 56 -20.00 9.63 -2.82
N PHE A 57 -20.98 9.63 -1.92
CA PHE A 57 -20.75 9.41 -0.50
C PHE A 57 -20.83 7.91 -0.20
N ILE A 58 -19.87 7.42 0.57
CA ILE A 58 -19.74 6.01 0.95
C ILE A 58 -19.72 5.94 2.48
N ASP A 59 -20.71 5.25 3.05
CA ASP A 59 -20.68 4.88 4.46
C ASP A 59 -19.61 3.80 4.67
N ILE A 60 -18.64 4.11 5.53
CA ILE A 60 -17.55 3.23 5.94
C ILE A 60 -17.53 2.99 7.46
N GLY A 61 -18.60 3.38 8.17
CA GLY A 61 -18.76 3.20 9.61
C GLY A 61 -18.00 4.21 10.47
N LEU A 62 -17.56 5.32 9.89
CA LEU A 62 -17.03 6.48 10.61
C LEU A 62 -18.15 7.48 10.93
N GLU A 63 -17.84 8.53 11.69
CA GLU A 63 -18.82 9.57 12.04
C GLU A 63 -19.43 10.29 10.82
N ARG A 64 -18.70 10.31 9.70
CA ARG A 64 -19.11 10.92 8.44
C ARG A 64 -18.77 10.00 7.28
N ASP A 65 -19.66 9.96 6.29
CA ASP A 65 -19.44 9.27 5.03
C ASP A 65 -18.17 9.76 4.35
N GLY A 66 -17.40 8.82 3.79
CA GLY A 66 -16.27 9.14 2.96
C GLY A 66 -16.71 9.62 1.58
N PHE A 67 -15.83 10.35 0.91
CA PHE A 67 -16.06 10.97 -0.39
C PHE A 67 -15.23 10.27 -1.47
N LEU A 68 -15.88 9.73 -2.49
CA LEU A 68 -15.27 9.02 -3.63
C LEU A 68 -15.56 9.77 -4.93
N TYR A 69 -14.52 10.18 -5.68
CA TYR A 69 -14.69 10.80 -6.99
C TYR A 69 -14.73 9.73 -8.10
N VAL A 70 -15.35 10.06 -9.23
CA VAL A 70 -15.43 9.18 -10.40
C VAL A 70 -14.06 8.73 -10.92
N THR A 71 -13.06 9.62 -10.89
CA THR A 71 -11.67 9.32 -11.27
C THR A 71 -11.04 8.25 -10.38
N ASP A 72 -11.40 8.23 -9.09
CA ASP A 72 -10.93 7.21 -8.15
C ASP A 72 -11.65 5.86 -8.31
N VAL A 73 -12.57 5.74 -9.29
CA VAL A 73 -13.27 4.52 -9.71
C VAL A 73 -12.80 4.02 -11.08
N ILE A 74 -12.49 4.92 -12.01
CA ILE A 74 -12.16 4.57 -13.40
C ILE A 74 -10.65 4.43 -13.65
N ASP A 75 -9.84 5.33 -13.11
CA ASP A 75 -8.53 5.69 -13.73
C ASP A 75 -7.46 4.60 -13.74
N THR A 76 -7.57 3.52 -12.95
CA THR A 76 -6.46 2.56 -12.88
C THR A 76 -6.17 1.87 -14.20
N LEU A 77 -7.17 1.33 -14.90
CA LEU A 77 -6.91 0.55 -16.12
C LEU A 77 -6.40 1.43 -17.27
N GLU A 78 -6.95 2.63 -17.44
CA GLU A 78 -6.56 3.51 -18.55
C GLU A 78 -5.15 4.11 -18.38
N GLU A 79 -4.73 4.43 -17.15
CA GLU A 79 -3.36 4.85 -16.89
C GLU A 79 -2.35 3.72 -17.18
N PHE A 80 -2.67 2.48 -16.78
CA PHE A 80 -1.80 1.32 -17.04
C PHE A 80 -1.69 0.98 -18.53
N GLU A 81 -2.80 1.00 -19.28
CA GLU A 81 -2.80 0.78 -20.73
C GLU A 81 -1.99 1.85 -21.49
N LYS A 82 -2.11 3.12 -21.09
CA LYS A 82 -1.30 4.21 -21.65
C LYS A 82 0.18 4.02 -21.35
N LEU A 83 0.53 3.51 -20.16
CA LEU A 83 1.90 3.19 -19.79
C LEU A 83 2.49 2.05 -20.62
N GLU A 84 1.75 0.96 -20.85
CA GLU A 84 2.22 -0.17 -21.66
C GLU A 84 2.40 0.22 -23.14
N SER A 85 1.44 0.95 -23.70
CA SER A 85 1.51 1.38 -25.11
C SER A 85 2.67 2.33 -25.42
N ALA A 86 3.21 3.03 -24.42
CA ALA A 86 4.40 3.86 -24.56
C ALA A 86 5.72 3.08 -24.42
N GLU A 87 5.67 1.83 -23.97
CA GLU A 87 6.86 0.98 -23.74
C GLU A 87 7.13 -0.01 -24.89
N ASP A 88 6.13 -0.31 -25.73
CA ASP A 88 6.25 -1.24 -26.87
C ASP A 88 6.43 -0.57 -28.26
N ASP A 89 6.22 0.74 -28.39
CA ASP A 89 6.36 1.47 -29.67
C ASP A 89 7.66 2.31 -29.72
N ASP A 90 8.65 1.85 -30.49
CA ASP A 90 9.79 2.65 -30.99
C ASP A 90 9.38 3.49 -32.24
N GLU A 91 8.09 3.82 -32.36
CA GLU A 91 7.54 4.67 -33.41
C GLU A 91 6.78 5.87 -32.82
N PRO A 92 6.99 7.10 -33.33
CA PRO A 92 6.29 8.28 -32.84
C PRO A 92 4.85 8.28 -33.36
N LYS A 93 3.93 7.60 -32.66
CA LYS A 93 2.49 7.75 -32.92
C LYS A 93 2.00 9.05 -32.29
N GLY A 94 1.52 9.93 -33.17
CA GLY A 94 1.02 11.27 -32.85
C GLY A 94 0.02 11.32 -31.69
N ARG A 95 0.11 12.42 -30.95
CA ARG A 95 -0.64 12.81 -29.75
C ARG A 95 -2.15 13.04 -29.93
N ASP A 96 -2.83 12.30 -30.80
CA ASP A 96 -4.26 12.54 -31.14
C ASP A 96 -5.16 11.32 -30.89
N ARG A 97 -5.08 10.69 -29.70
CA ARG A 97 -6.02 9.62 -29.29
C ARG A 97 -6.77 9.86 -27.99
N ASP A 98 -6.68 11.06 -27.40
CA ASP A 98 -7.22 11.33 -26.06
C ASP A 98 -8.50 12.18 -26.03
N ARG A 99 -9.15 12.44 -27.18
CA ARG A 99 -10.29 13.37 -27.26
C ARG A 99 -11.68 12.75 -27.38
N ASP A 100 -11.82 11.45 -27.63
CA ASP A 100 -13.12 10.84 -27.97
C ASP A 100 -13.52 9.61 -27.13
N LYS A 101 -12.83 9.33 -26.02
CA LYS A 101 -13.33 8.31 -25.09
C LYS A 101 -14.50 8.89 -24.26
N PRO A 102 -15.68 8.23 -24.22
CA PRO A 102 -16.77 8.69 -23.37
C PRO A 102 -16.34 8.66 -21.91
N GLN A 103 -16.34 9.82 -21.25
CA GLN A 103 -16.12 9.92 -19.81
C GLN A 103 -17.30 9.25 -19.10
N LEU A 104 -17.07 8.05 -18.57
CA LEU A 104 -18.06 7.32 -17.77
C LEU A 104 -18.47 8.19 -16.60
N LYS A 105 -19.78 8.29 -16.36
CA LYS A 105 -20.30 9.13 -15.29
C LYS A 105 -20.48 8.33 -14.01
N ILE A 106 -20.41 9.00 -12.86
CA ILE A 106 -20.52 8.31 -11.56
C ILE A 106 -21.84 7.54 -11.41
N GLU A 107 -22.95 8.05 -11.94
CA GLU A 107 -24.27 7.41 -11.91
C GLU A 107 -24.38 6.16 -12.77
N GLU A 108 -23.46 5.96 -13.72
CA GLU A 108 -23.36 4.75 -14.54
C GLU A 108 -22.56 3.66 -13.81
N LEU A 109 -21.68 4.07 -12.90
CA LEU A 109 -20.77 3.18 -12.18
C LEU A 109 -21.29 2.73 -10.82
N LEU A 110 -21.98 3.62 -10.10
CA LEU A 110 -22.41 3.39 -8.71
C LEU A 110 -23.90 3.63 -8.53
N ARG A 111 -24.51 2.83 -7.65
CA ARG A 111 -25.91 2.97 -7.23
C ARG A 111 -26.01 3.07 -5.72
N GLU A 112 -27.01 3.79 -5.23
CA GLU A 112 -27.31 3.85 -3.80
C GLU A 112 -27.57 2.45 -3.22
N GLY A 113 -26.99 2.17 -2.06
CA GLY A 113 -27.04 0.87 -1.40
C GLY A 113 -26.02 -0.16 -1.88
N GLN A 114 -25.32 0.08 -3.00
CA GLN A 114 -24.27 -0.80 -3.52
C GLN A 114 -23.11 -0.92 -2.52
N GLU A 115 -22.60 -2.15 -2.33
CA GLU A 115 -21.39 -2.38 -1.55
C GLU A 115 -20.15 -2.18 -2.43
N ILE A 116 -19.10 -1.56 -1.88
CA ILE A 116 -17.87 -1.26 -2.61
C ILE A 116 -16.66 -1.36 -1.68
N LEU A 117 -15.54 -1.87 -2.20
CA LEU A 117 -14.27 -1.87 -1.51
C LEU A 117 -13.57 -0.53 -1.72
N VAL A 118 -13.22 0.15 -0.64
CA VAL A 118 -12.61 1.49 -0.68
C VAL A 118 -11.46 1.61 0.31
N GLN A 119 -10.44 2.37 -0.06
CA GLN A 119 -9.31 2.71 0.80
C GLN A 119 -9.34 4.20 1.14
N VAL A 120 -9.00 4.54 2.38
CA VAL A 120 -8.88 5.94 2.80
C VAL A 120 -7.53 6.51 2.35
N VAL A 121 -7.57 7.58 1.56
CA VAL A 121 -6.36 8.29 1.08
C VAL A 121 -6.09 9.60 1.81
N LYS A 122 -7.13 10.22 2.40
CA LYS A 122 -6.98 11.38 3.29
C LYS A 122 -7.93 11.27 4.47
N GLU A 123 -7.47 11.70 5.63
CA GLU A 123 -8.28 11.73 6.84
C GLU A 123 -9.52 12.63 6.71
N PRO A 124 -10.58 12.34 7.48
CA PRO A 124 -11.66 13.29 7.70
C PRO A 124 -11.11 14.61 8.26
N LEU A 125 -11.65 15.74 7.79
CA LEU A 125 -11.22 17.06 8.24
C LEU A 125 -12.42 17.93 8.58
N GLY A 126 -12.57 18.23 9.87
CA GLY A 126 -13.69 19.03 10.39
C GLY A 126 -15.03 18.37 10.06
N THR A 127 -15.84 19.03 9.23
CA THR A 127 -17.15 18.50 8.79
C THR A 127 -17.08 17.63 7.54
N LYS A 128 -15.91 17.52 6.90
CA LYS A 128 -15.71 16.69 5.70
C LYS A 128 -15.29 15.29 6.11
N GLY A 129 -15.96 14.27 5.56
CA GLY A 129 -15.53 12.89 5.71
C GLY A 129 -14.21 12.59 4.98
N ALA A 130 -13.72 11.37 5.15
CA ALA A 130 -12.45 10.92 4.57
C ALA A 130 -12.49 10.94 3.02
N ARG A 131 -11.36 11.22 2.37
CA ARG A 131 -11.26 11.00 0.91
C ARG A 131 -10.97 9.52 0.66
N LEU A 132 -11.71 8.93 -0.27
CA LEU A 132 -11.65 7.52 -0.61
C LEU A 132 -11.16 7.29 -2.04
N THR A 133 -10.70 6.07 -2.28
CA THR A 133 -10.47 5.51 -3.62
C THR A 133 -10.93 4.06 -3.67
N SER A 134 -11.41 3.56 -4.82
CA SER A 134 -11.60 2.12 -5.02
C SER A 134 -10.36 1.43 -5.59
N HIS A 135 -9.31 2.20 -5.88
CA HIS A 135 -7.99 1.69 -6.26
C HIS A 135 -7.20 1.33 -5.01
N VAL A 136 -7.56 0.21 -4.40
CA VAL A 136 -6.91 -0.26 -3.17
C VAL A 136 -5.46 -0.60 -3.46
N THR A 137 -4.56 -0.14 -2.61
CA THR A 137 -3.12 -0.44 -2.71
C THR A 137 -2.57 -0.92 -1.37
N MET A 138 -1.67 -1.90 -1.41
CA MET A 138 -0.96 -2.43 -0.26
C MET A 138 0.54 -2.42 -0.57
N PRO A 139 1.29 -1.46 0.00
CA PRO A 139 2.72 -1.37 -0.25
C PRO A 139 3.49 -2.45 0.52
N GLY A 140 4.23 -3.26 -0.25
CA GLY A 140 5.31 -4.14 0.21
C GLY A 140 6.66 -3.45 0.01
N ARG A 141 7.74 -4.16 0.28
CA ARG A 141 9.09 -3.59 0.18
C ARG A 141 9.54 -3.42 -1.26
N PHE A 142 9.33 -4.45 -2.07
CA PHE A 142 9.73 -4.55 -3.46
C PHE A 142 8.56 -4.38 -4.41
N LEU A 143 7.34 -4.70 -3.94
CA LEU A 143 6.14 -4.70 -4.73
C LEU A 143 5.05 -3.82 -4.10
N VAL A 144 4.06 -3.41 -4.88
CA VAL A 144 2.79 -2.83 -4.40
C VAL A 144 1.67 -3.68 -4.96
N PHE A 145 0.83 -4.22 -4.09
CA PHE A 145 -0.31 -5.03 -4.49
C PHE A 145 -1.57 -4.17 -4.67
N MET A 146 -2.34 -4.43 -5.72
CA MET A 146 -3.54 -3.71 -6.10
C MET A 146 -4.69 -4.70 -6.35
N PRO A 147 -5.44 -5.12 -5.33
CA PRO A 147 -6.44 -6.18 -5.46
C PRO A 147 -7.62 -5.84 -6.39
N THR A 148 -7.87 -4.55 -6.65
CA THR A 148 -9.02 -4.10 -7.46
C THR A 148 -8.67 -3.85 -8.93
N VAL A 149 -7.43 -4.12 -9.33
CA VAL A 149 -6.92 -3.97 -10.70
C VAL A 149 -6.33 -5.31 -11.14
N ASP A 150 -6.28 -5.61 -12.44
CA ASP A 150 -5.52 -6.77 -12.94
C ASP A 150 -4.46 -6.32 -13.94
N HIS A 151 -3.28 -5.94 -13.42
CA HIS A 151 -2.17 -5.46 -14.22
C HIS A 151 -0.83 -5.67 -13.50
N VAL A 152 0.23 -6.01 -14.25
CA VAL A 152 1.60 -6.14 -13.70
C VAL A 152 2.50 -5.03 -14.27
N GLY A 153 2.63 -3.94 -13.51
CA GLY A 153 3.42 -2.78 -13.87
C GLY A 153 4.85 -2.86 -13.33
N VAL A 154 5.81 -2.23 -14.02
CA VAL A 154 7.19 -2.11 -13.55
C VAL A 154 7.57 -0.63 -13.45
N SER A 155 8.23 -0.25 -12.35
CA SER A 155 8.72 1.11 -12.13
C SER A 155 9.55 1.59 -13.34
N ARG A 156 9.20 2.77 -13.87
CA ARG A 156 9.92 3.41 -14.98
C ARG A 156 11.42 3.61 -14.73
N LYS A 157 11.83 3.75 -13.46
CA LYS A 157 13.25 3.86 -13.05
C LYS A 157 14.08 2.60 -13.25
N ILE A 158 13.46 1.45 -13.56
CA ILE A 158 14.17 0.22 -13.93
C ILE A 158 14.32 0.28 -15.45
N GLU A 159 15.50 0.59 -15.97
CA GLU A 159 15.68 0.80 -17.42
C GLU A 159 15.95 -0.51 -18.18
N SER A 160 16.63 -1.47 -17.55
CA SER A 160 16.99 -2.74 -18.18
C SER A 160 15.76 -3.55 -18.57
N ARG A 161 15.57 -3.75 -19.89
CA ARG A 161 14.48 -4.58 -20.44
C ARG A 161 14.55 -6.02 -19.94
N GLU A 162 15.75 -6.57 -19.81
CA GLU A 162 15.98 -7.91 -19.29
C GLU A 162 15.50 -8.02 -17.84
N GLU A 163 15.84 -7.04 -17.01
CA GLU A 163 15.43 -7.03 -15.61
C GLU A 163 13.92 -6.85 -15.45
N ARG A 164 13.29 -5.99 -16.27
CA ARG A 164 11.82 -5.88 -16.32
C ARG A 164 11.17 -7.21 -16.68
N ALA A 165 11.71 -7.90 -17.69
CA ALA A 165 11.19 -9.19 -18.13
C ALA A 165 11.33 -10.26 -17.03
N ARG A 166 12.50 -10.31 -16.35
CA ARG A 166 12.74 -11.21 -15.22
C ARG A 166 11.75 -10.98 -14.09
N LEU A 167 11.59 -9.73 -13.63
CA LEU A 167 10.69 -9.38 -12.53
C LEU A 167 9.22 -9.64 -12.88
N ARG A 168 8.77 -9.29 -14.09
CA ARG A 168 7.42 -9.64 -14.59
C ARG A 168 7.22 -11.16 -14.62
N GLY A 169 8.24 -11.91 -15.05
CA GLY A 169 8.23 -13.38 -15.09
C GLY A 169 8.00 -13.99 -13.71
N ILE A 170 8.70 -13.51 -12.68
CA ILE A 170 8.55 -13.98 -11.29
C ILE A 170 7.11 -13.77 -10.80
N VAL A 171 6.54 -12.58 -11.02
CA VAL A 171 5.15 -12.28 -10.59
C VAL A 171 4.15 -13.17 -11.33
N ARG A 172 4.31 -13.37 -12.64
CA ARG A 172 3.42 -14.23 -13.44
C ARG A 172 3.49 -15.69 -12.99
N GLU A 173 4.69 -16.22 -12.80
CA GLU A 173 4.90 -17.59 -12.31
C GLU A 173 4.20 -17.81 -10.97
N PHE A 174 4.32 -16.88 -10.03
CA PHE A 174 3.62 -16.95 -8.75
C PHE A 174 2.11 -16.91 -8.89
N ARG A 175 1.59 -16.03 -9.77
CA ARG A 175 0.15 -15.91 -10.07
C ARG A 175 -0.43 -17.22 -10.57
N ASP A 176 0.23 -17.84 -11.54
CA ASP A 176 -0.21 -19.09 -12.15
C ASP A 176 -0.16 -20.25 -11.15
N ALA A 177 0.88 -20.32 -10.32
CA ALA A 177 1.07 -21.38 -9.34
C ALA A 177 0.07 -21.32 -8.16
N HIS A 178 -0.31 -20.12 -7.71
CA HIS A 178 -1.12 -19.92 -6.49
C HIS A 178 -2.54 -19.41 -6.75
N GLY A 179 -2.91 -19.19 -8.02
CA GLY A 179 -4.18 -18.53 -8.37
C GLY A 179 -4.28 -17.12 -7.77
N PHE A 180 -3.15 -16.42 -7.66
CA PHE A 180 -3.11 -15.07 -7.09
C PHE A 180 -3.71 -14.07 -8.08
N THR A 181 -4.79 -13.41 -7.64
CA THR A 181 -5.52 -12.41 -8.43
C THR A 181 -5.20 -11.00 -7.96
N GLY A 182 -5.38 -10.04 -8.84
CA GLY A 182 -5.07 -8.63 -8.59
C GLY A 182 -3.78 -8.18 -9.27
N GLY A 183 -3.56 -6.88 -9.25
CA GLY A 183 -2.46 -6.20 -9.91
C GLY A 183 -1.26 -6.06 -8.99
N VAL A 184 -0.08 -5.91 -9.59
CA VAL A 184 1.18 -5.75 -8.87
C VAL A 184 2.01 -4.68 -9.57
N ILE A 185 2.53 -3.72 -8.81
CA ILE A 185 3.52 -2.76 -9.30
C ILE A 185 4.88 -3.10 -8.69
N ILE A 186 5.85 -3.36 -9.55
CA ILE A 186 7.22 -3.68 -9.18
C ILE A 186 7.98 -2.36 -8.91
N ARG A 187 8.38 -2.12 -7.66
CA ARG A 187 9.07 -0.89 -7.21
C ARG A 187 10.52 -0.90 -7.69
N THR A 188 11.15 0.28 -7.73
CA THR A 188 12.58 0.42 -8.04
C THR A 188 13.47 -0.41 -7.11
N ALA A 189 13.07 -0.58 -5.84
CA ALA A 189 13.81 -1.38 -4.86
C ALA A 189 13.92 -2.88 -5.22
N ALA A 190 13.07 -3.38 -6.13
CA ALA A 190 13.11 -4.77 -6.60
C ALA A 190 14.27 -5.03 -7.58
N ALA A 191 14.84 -3.98 -8.18
CA ALA A 191 15.88 -4.13 -9.19
C ALA A 191 17.12 -4.85 -8.64
N GLY A 192 17.57 -5.88 -9.33
CA GLY A 192 18.71 -6.71 -8.94
C GLY A 192 18.48 -7.58 -7.71
N ARG A 193 17.27 -7.58 -7.12
CA ARG A 193 16.97 -8.42 -5.96
C ARG A 193 16.71 -9.87 -6.38
N PRO A 194 17.10 -10.83 -5.52
CA PRO A 194 16.88 -12.25 -5.76
C PRO A 194 15.37 -12.60 -5.86
N LYS A 195 15.04 -13.74 -6.47
CA LYS A 195 13.63 -14.13 -6.71
C LYS A 195 12.87 -14.27 -5.39
N GLU A 196 13.55 -14.78 -4.37
CA GLU A 196 13.03 -15.09 -3.04
C GLU A 196 12.48 -13.84 -2.34
N ASP A 197 13.16 -12.70 -2.50
CA ASP A 197 12.70 -11.40 -1.97
C ASP A 197 11.37 -10.96 -2.60
N ILE A 198 11.22 -11.16 -3.91
CA ILE A 198 10.00 -10.80 -4.65
C ILE A 198 8.86 -11.75 -4.28
N VAL A 199 9.15 -13.04 -4.16
CA VAL A 199 8.19 -14.07 -3.75
C VAL A 199 7.71 -13.83 -2.32
N SER A 200 8.59 -13.42 -1.40
CA SER A 200 8.21 -13.09 -0.02
C SER A 200 7.13 -12.00 0.06
N ASP A 201 7.27 -10.93 -0.72
CA ASP A 201 6.23 -9.89 -0.82
C ASP A 201 4.92 -10.47 -1.39
N LEU A 202 4.99 -11.31 -2.43
CA LEU A 202 3.81 -11.93 -3.05
C LEU A 202 3.07 -12.89 -2.11
N GLU A 203 3.79 -13.69 -1.34
CA GLU A 203 3.23 -14.58 -0.32
C GLU A 203 2.51 -13.78 0.77
N ALA A 204 3.14 -12.70 1.26
CA ALA A 204 2.52 -11.81 2.24
C ALA A 204 1.22 -11.19 1.70
N PHE A 205 1.22 -10.74 0.44
CA PHE A 205 0.01 -10.22 -0.21
C PHE A 205 -1.06 -11.28 -0.43
N HIS A 206 -0.67 -12.51 -0.79
CA HIS A 206 -1.63 -13.60 -0.96
C HIS A 206 -2.38 -13.92 0.33
N ILE A 207 -1.66 -13.91 1.47
CA ILE A 207 -2.26 -14.08 2.81
C ILE A 207 -3.22 -12.92 3.10
N ILE A 208 -2.74 -11.68 3.00
CA ILE A 208 -3.55 -10.48 3.29
C ILE A 208 -4.80 -10.45 2.41
N TRP A 209 -4.67 -10.75 1.12
CA TRP A 209 -5.79 -10.74 0.19
C TRP A 209 -6.82 -11.82 0.51
N THR A 210 -6.36 -13.01 0.89
CA THR A 210 -7.25 -14.10 1.30
C THR A 210 -8.04 -13.71 2.55
N GLU A 211 -7.40 -13.07 3.53
CA GLU A 211 -8.08 -12.55 4.72
C GLU A 211 -9.09 -11.45 4.39
N ILE A 212 -8.73 -10.50 3.52
CA ILE A 212 -9.63 -9.42 3.08
C ILE A 212 -10.85 -10.03 2.39
N ARG A 213 -10.67 -10.95 1.44
CA ARG A 213 -11.79 -11.61 0.75
C ARG A 213 -12.72 -12.32 1.74
N HIS A 214 -12.14 -13.08 2.66
CA HIS A 214 -12.93 -13.77 3.69
C HIS A 214 -13.73 -12.79 4.57
N LYS A 215 -13.13 -11.68 5.01
CA LYS A 215 -13.83 -10.63 5.76
C LYS A 215 -14.91 -9.94 4.95
N MET A 216 -14.67 -9.69 3.66
CA MET A 216 -15.67 -9.10 2.77
C MET A 216 -16.90 -9.99 2.60
N GLU A 217 -16.73 -11.31 2.52
CA GLU A 217 -17.83 -12.27 2.40
C GLU A 217 -18.58 -12.46 3.71
N SER A 218 -17.87 -12.50 4.84
CA SER A 218 -18.45 -12.77 6.16
C SER A 218 -19.08 -11.53 6.83
N SER A 219 -18.72 -10.31 6.41
CA SER A 219 -19.15 -9.07 7.05
C SER A 219 -20.17 -8.30 6.20
N ARG A 220 -21.14 -7.65 6.86
CA ARG A 220 -22.06 -6.68 6.22
C ARG A 220 -21.40 -5.31 6.17
N ALA A 221 -21.61 -4.56 5.07
CA ALA A 221 -21.16 -3.18 5.00
C ALA A 221 -22.00 -2.26 5.91
N PRO A 222 -21.39 -1.28 6.62
CA PRO A 222 -19.95 -0.95 6.58
C PRO A 222 -19.08 -1.83 7.49
N ALA A 223 -17.88 -2.21 7.02
CA ALA A 223 -16.91 -2.96 7.83
C ALA A 223 -15.46 -2.64 7.44
N SER A 224 -14.55 -2.54 8.43
CA SER A 224 -13.10 -2.50 8.18
C SER A 224 -12.61 -3.91 7.86
N VAL A 225 -11.99 -4.08 6.69
CA VAL A 225 -11.48 -5.38 6.22
C VAL A 225 -9.95 -5.47 6.32
N TYR A 226 -9.27 -4.33 6.24
CA TYR A 226 -7.83 -4.22 6.43
C TYR A 226 -7.48 -2.93 7.17
N ARG A 227 -6.46 -3.01 8.04
CA ARG A 227 -5.86 -1.85 8.71
C ARG A 227 -4.41 -1.74 8.29
N GLU A 228 -3.98 -0.53 7.96
CA GLU A 228 -2.61 -0.25 7.55
C GLU A 228 -1.62 -0.52 8.68
N GLN A 229 -0.37 -0.81 8.30
CA GLN A 229 0.73 -1.03 9.22
C GLN A 229 0.98 0.16 10.14
N SER A 230 1.45 -0.13 11.35
CA SER A 230 1.92 0.87 12.31
C SER A 230 3.04 1.73 11.72
N LEU A 231 3.29 2.89 12.33
CA LEU A 231 4.45 3.73 12.00
C LEU A 231 5.75 2.92 11.85
N VAL A 232 6.05 2.08 12.84
CA VAL A 232 7.25 1.24 12.85
C VAL A 232 7.30 0.31 11.65
N GLY A 233 6.19 -0.38 11.35
CA GLY A 233 6.12 -1.27 10.19
C GLY A 233 6.35 -0.54 8.86
N LYS A 234 5.75 0.64 8.69
CA LYS A 234 5.93 1.49 7.50
C LYS A 234 7.39 1.93 7.34
N LEU A 235 8.03 2.39 8.42
CA LEU A 235 9.43 2.82 8.38
C LEU A 235 10.38 1.65 8.12
N LEU A 236 10.15 0.48 8.72
CA LEU A 236 10.95 -0.71 8.43
C LEU A 236 10.80 -1.15 6.98
N ARG A 237 9.60 -1.09 6.41
CA ARG A 237 9.37 -1.39 5.00
C ARG A 237 10.11 -0.42 4.09
N ASP A 238 9.96 0.88 4.34
CA ASP A 238 10.35 1.93 3.39
C ASP A 238 11.81 2.42 3.56
N LEU A 239 12.37 2.38 4.77
CA LEU A 239 13.71 2.93 5.08
C LEU A 239 14.76 1.89 5.39
N LEU A 240 14.40 0.71 5.93
CA LEU A 240 15.40 -0.26 6.38
C LEU A 240 16.28 -0.72 5.23
N THR A 241 17.59 -0.69 5.40
CA THR A 241 18.59 -1.18 4.44
C THR A 241 19.74 -1.84 5.20
N ASP A 242 20.65 -2.48 4.47
CA ASP A 242 21.84 -3.10 5.06
C ASP A 242 22.82 -2.10 5.71
N GLU A 243 22.61 -0.79 5.51
CA GLU A 243 23.36 0.30 6.15
C GLU A 243 23.01 0.48 7.64
N PHE A 244 21.83 0.04 8.07
CA PHE A 244 21.39 0.16 9.46
C PHE A 244 22.18 -0.79 10.36
N GLN A 245 23.02 -0.26 11.24
CA GLN A 245 23.87 -1.05 12.13
C GLN A 245 23.13 -1.58 13.35
N ALA A 246 22.12 -0.86 13.82
CA ALA A 246 21.29 -1.26 14.95
C ALA A 246 19.85 -0.74 14.83
N ILE A 247 18.91 -1.54 15.33
CA ILE A 247 17.53 -1.15 15.60
C ILE A 247 17.31 -1.34 17.10
N ARG A 248 17.24 -0.25 17.86
CA ARG A 248 17.14 -0.28 19.33
C ARG A 248 15.71 0.01 19.74
N ILE A 249 15.14 -0.84 20.59
CA ILE A 249 13.73 -0.80 20.93
C ILE A 249 13.58 -0.87 22.45
N ASP A 250 12.90 0.08 23.08
CA ASP A 250 12.77 0.12 24.55
C ASP A 250 11.59 -0.70 25.11
N ASN A 251 10.76 -1.27 24.23
CA ASN A 251 9.55 -2.00 24.57
C ASN A 251 9.63 -3.46 24.11
N ALA A 252 9.43 -4.41 25.03
CA ALA A 252 9.55 -5.85 24.72
C ALA A 252 8.52 -6.37 23.70
N GLN A 253 7.29 -5.85 23.73
CA GLN A 253 6.24 -6.27 22.80
C GLN A 253 6.48 -5.71 21.40
N GLU A 254 6.89 -4.45 21.30
CA GLU A 254 7.29 -3.85 20.02
C GLU A 254 8.55 -4.53 19.48
N HIS A 255 9.52 -4.84 20.34
CA HIS A 255 10.73 -5.57 19.95
C HIS A 255 10.41 -6.90 19.28
N GLN A 256 9.52 -7.70 19.88
CA GLN A 256 9.10 -8.98 19.30
C GLN A 256 8.44 -8.79 17.92
N ARG A 257 7.51 -7.83 17.81
CA ARG A 257 6.84 -7.51 16.53
C ARG A 257 7.82 -7.05 15.46
N VAL A 258 8.80 -6.22 15.82
CA VAL A 258 9.84 -5.75 14.89
C VAL A 258 10.76 -6.89 14.49
N LEU A 259 11.18 -7.74 15.42
CA LEU A 259 12.04 -8.89 15.13
C LEU A 259 11.36 -9.83 14.13
N GLU A 260 10.10 -10.21 14.36
CA GLU A 260 9.31 -11.05 13.45
C GLU A 260 9.18 -10.41 12.05
N LEU A 261 8.95 -9.10 12.00
CA LEU A 261 8.86 -8.38 10.74
C LEU A 261 10.20 -8.36 10.00
N VAL A 262 11.31 -8.08 10.70
CA VAL A 262 12.67 -8.03 10.14
C VAL A 262 13.11 -9.41 9.68
N GLU A 263 12.85 -10.47 10.44
CA GLU A 263 13.14 -11.86 10.06
C GLU A 263 12.43 -12.26 8.76
N ARG A 264 11.23 -11.73 8.53
CA ARG A 264 10.48 -11.99 7.29
C ARG A 264 11.01 -11.20 6.10
N ILE A 265 11.38 -9.93 6.27
CA ILE A 265 11.73 -9.03 5.15
C ILE A 265 13.23 -9.00 4.82
N LEU A 266 14.09 -9.06 5.84
CA LEU A 266 15.56 -8.97 5.76
C LEU A 266 16.18 -9.79 6.91
N PRO A 267 16.20 -11.13 6.80
CA PRO A 267 16.65 -12.01 7.88
C PRO A 267 18.09 -11.71 8.36
N ASN A 268 18.94 -11.23 7.45
CA ASN A 268 20.33 -10.84 7.74
C ASN A 268 20.44 -9.66 8.73
N LEU A 269 19.38 -8.86 8.90
CA LEU A 269 19.35 -7.74 9.86
C LEU A 269 18.70 -8.10 11.18
N ALA A 270 18.09 -9.29 11.33
CA ALA A 270 17.49 -9.74 12.59
C ALA A 270 18.46 -9.65 13.79
N PRO A 271 19.76 -10.01 13.67
CA PRO A 271 20.72 -9.86 14.76
C PRO A 271 20.95 -8.41 15.19
N ARG A 272 20.61 -7.43 14.36
CA ARG A 272 20.78 -5.99 14.63
C ARG A 272 19.58 -5.40 15.38
N VAL A 273 18.47 -6.14 15.51
CA VAL A 273 17.34 -5.77 16.36
C VAL A 273 17.70 -6.06 17.81
N LYS A 274 17.71 -5.03 18.65
CA LYS A 274 18.14 -5.11 20.05
C LYS A 274 17.09 -4.49 20.96
N LEU A 275 16.65 -5.27 21.95
CA LEU A 275 15.92 -4.73 23.09
C LEU A 275 16.88 -3.86 23.91
N TYR A 276 16.54 -2.59 24.03
CA TYR A 276 17.22 -1.65 24.91
C TYR A 276 16.60 -1.76 26.30
N SER A 277 17.37 -2.33 27.23
CA SER A 277 17.12 -2.18 28.66
C SER A 277 18.04 -1.10 29.20
N LYS A 278 17.48 -0.17 29.99
CA LYS A 278 18.32 0.74 30.79
C LYS A 278 19.20 -0.10 31.74
N PRO A 279 20.49 0.25 31.92
CA PRO A 279 21.27 -0.25 33.04
C PRO A 279 20.64 0.11 34.38
#